data_AF-A0A2Z6R308-F1
#
_entry.id   AF-A0A2Z6R308-F1
#
_cell.length_a   1.000
_cell.length_b   1.000
_cell.length_c   1.000
_cell.angle_alpha   90.00
_cell.angle_beta   90.00
_cell.angle_gamma   90.00
#
_symmetry.space_group_name_H-M   'P 1'
#
loop_
_entity.id
_entity.type
_entity.pdbx_description
1 polymer ?
#
loop_
_entity_poly.entity_id
_entity_poly.type
_entity_poly.pdbx_seq_one_letter_code
_entity_poly.pdbx_strand_id
1 'polypeptide(L)'
;MFGKSIISFILRKNKKMEDNENKDNRNKNNIDQNIRSLIESTNKQLQIVSSTIDASTFAHRLHEGNYNRNKNKKQFKKGNNNRYNYYNNNNHSQHNPSLQKQEEYHQNNKKRLLYQDSLQQEVEFTFRPDVPCNLIDFVGGVDYTPSSDNGVIFNRVVKFFRDLTANIEQEKKILDFKFYLQEDQDQRFYVTIIQSDPTRHSPHKTLNCLSCDSESETNRISRLPYPTTTREEVSVHHNLWIDAKARPMFIITPKRHIERLSECNDQEIFSMFLLAVQTIEQETRLSNAKWKNVRFLRMILNHGNARNIEHLHLKIRVSHKDLKHFRNYWDEEKKRNFKILESGLYKRDERLSKIS
;
A
#
# COMPACT_ATOMS: atom_id res chain seq x y z
N MET A 1 -34.79 34.57 -28.04
CA MET A 1 -35.46 34.25 -26.78
C MET A 1 -36.77 33.55 -27.08
N PHE A 2 -36.82 32.22 -27.09
CA PHE A 2 -38.05 31.45 -26.94
C PHE A 2 -37.68 30.13 -26.28
N GLY A 3 -38.40 29.81 -25.20
CA GLY A 3 -38.16 28.65 -24.37
C GLY A 3 -39.25 27.60 -24.49
N LYS A 4 -38.94 26.50 -23.80
CA LYS A 4 -39.81 25.46 -23.22
C LYS A 4 -40.45 24.51 -24.26
N SER A 5 -39.93 23.29 -24.38
CA SER A 5 -40.05 22.12 -23.47
C SER A 5 -41.28 21.29 -23.83
N ILE A 6 -41.00 20.19 -24.53
CA ILE A 6 -41.92 19.09 -24.87
C ILE A 6 -41.53 17.92 -23.96
N ILE A 7 -42.52 17.27 -23.34
CA ILE A 7 -42.72 15.80 -23.34
C ILE A 7 -43.99 15.47 -22.53
N SER A 8 -44.99 15.03 -23.29
CA SER A 8 -46.22 14.28 -22.97
C SER A 8 -45.90 12.92 -22.33
N PHE A 9 -46.46 12.49 -21.19
CA PHE A 9 -47.83 12.01 -20.90
C PHE A 9 -48.41 10.97 -21.88
N ILE A 10 -48.30 9.68 -21.53
CA ILE A 10 -49.16 8.59 -22.02
C ILE A 10 -49.69 7.77 -20.81
N LEU A 11 -51.00 7.58 -20.85
CA LEU A 11 -51.91 6.86 -19.94
C LEU A 11 -51.73 5.33 -19.95
N ARG A 12 -52.08 4.67 -18.82
CA ARG A 12 -53.16 3.65 -18.70
C ARG A 12 -53.04 2.87 -17.37
N LYS A 13 -54.04 2.99 -16.48
CA LYS A 13 -55.17 2.05 -16.23
C LYS A 13 -54.78 0.74 -15.52
N ASN A 14 -55.17 0.59 -14.26
CA ASN A 14 -56.26 -0.30 -13.80
C ASN A 14 -56.21 -0.50 -12.28
N LYS A 15 -57.31 -0.13 -11.61
CA LYS A 15 -57.58 -0.37 -10.19
C LYS A 15 -58.95 -1.03 -10.11
N LYS A 16 -58.97 -2.31 -9.70
CA LYS A 16 -60.05 -3.04 -9.00
C LYS A 16 -59.85 -4.55 -9.20
N MET A 17 -59.62 -5.28 -8.10
CA MET A 17 -60.40 -6.46 -7.72
C MET A 17 -59.95 -6.89 -6.32
N GLU A 18 -60.92 -6.95 -5.42
CA GLU A 18 -60.87 -7.64 -4.13
C GLU A 18 -60.98 -9.16 -4.33
N ASP A 19 -60.56 -9.88 -3.29
CA ASP A 19 -60.92 -11.24 -2.88
C ASP A 19 -60.59 -12.42 -3.80
N ASN A 20 -59.59 -13.22 -3.39
CA ASN A 20 -59.81 -14.66 -3.30
C ASN A 20 -58.86 -15.40 -2.36
N GLU A 21 -59.47 -16.37 -1.70
CA GLU A 21 -59.07 -17.16 -0.56
C GLU A 21 -57.93 -18.18 -0.80
N ASN A 22 -57.29 -18.55 0.32
CA ASN A 22 -56.86 -19.88 0.72
C ASN A 22 -56.69 -20.95 -0.39
N LYS A 23 -55.44 -21.31 -0.66
CA LYS A 23 -54.93 -22.71 -0.70
C LYS A 23 -53.44 -22.68 -1.00
N ASP A 24 -52.67 -23.39 -0.18
CA ASP A 24 -51.38 -24.05 -0.47
C ASP A 24 -50.41 -23.96 0.71
N ASN A 25 -50.67 -24.80 1.71
CA ASN A 25 -49.80 -25.00 2.87
C ASN A 25 -49.49 -26.50 3.07
N ARG A 26 -49.10 -27.20 2.00
CA ARG A 26 -48.65 -28.60 2.05
C ARG A 26 -47.53 -28.86 1.02
N ASN A 27 -46.36 -28.25 1.19
CA ASN A 27 -45.13 -28.83 0.60
C ASN A 27 -43.78 -28.29 1.13
N LYS A 28 -43.73 -27.62 2.30
CA LYS A 28 -42.48 -27.06 2.83
C LYS A 28 -41.62 -28.02 3.68
N ASN A 29 -42.11 -29.20 4.04
CA ASN A 29 -41.39 -30.06 5.00
C ASN A 29 -40.45 -31.11 4.37
N ASN A 30 -40.38 -31.25 3.04
CA ASN A 30 -39.53 -32.25 2.38
C ASN A 30 -38.22 -31.71 1.77
N ILE A 31 -38.02 -30.39 1.75
CA ILE A 31 -36.80 -29.78 1.18
C ILE A 31 -35.72 -29.61 2.26
N ASP A 32 -36.09 -29.36 3.52
CA ASP A 32 -35.14 -29.08 4.59
C ASP A 32 -34.37 -30.31 5.13
N GLN A 33 -34.87 -31.53 4.92
CA GLN A 33 -34.16 -32.75 5.34
C GLN A 33 -33.03 -33.15 4.39
N ASN A 34 -33.17 -32.89 3.08
CA ASN A 34 -32.11 -33.22 2.11
C ASN A 34 -30.91 -32.26 2.20
N ILE A 35 -31.14 -30.98 2.53
CA ILE A 35 -30.06 -29.99 2.66
C ILE A 35 -29.20 -30.23 3.90
N ARG A 36 -29.79 -30.69 5.02
CA ARG A 36 -29.04 -31.00 6.24
C ARG A 36 -28.12 -32.22 6.09
N SER A 37 -28.53 -33.24 5.33
CA SER A 37 -27.68 -34.43 5.10
C SER A 37 -26.46 -34.15 4.24
N LEU A 38 -26.56 -33.16 3.33
CA LEU A 38 -25.44 -32.79 2.45
C LEU A 38 -24.35 -32.02 3.22
N ILE A 39 -24.75 -31.16 4.17
CA ILE A 39 -23.84 -30.34 5.00
C ILE A 39 -23.07 -31.18 6.03
N GLU A 40 -23.64 -32.28 6.53
CA GLU A 40 -22.92 -33.17 7.45
C GLU A 40 -21.87 -34.06 6.75
N SER A 41 -22.02 -34.31 5.43
CA SER A 41 -21.05 -35.10 4.67
C SER A 41 -19.78 -34.33 4.32
N THR A 42 -19.87 -33.01 4.10
CA THR A 42 -18.72 -32.16 3.74
C THR A 42 -17.84 -31.78 4.93
N ASN A 43 -18.39 -31.79 6.15
CA ASN A 43 -17.65 -31.39 7.36
C ASN A 43 -16.77 -32.50 7.97
N LYS A 44 -16.82 -33.73 7.44
CA LYS A 44 -15.96 -34.84 7.91
C LYS A 44 -14.64 -35.03 7.13
N GLN A 45 -14.37 -34.19 6.12
CA GLN A 45 -13.18 -34.33 5.27
C GLN A 45 -12.12 -33.22 5.42
N LEU A 46 -12.25 -32.35 6.42
CA LEU A 46 -11.19 -31.42 6.81
C LEU A 46 -10.42 -31.98 8.01
N GLN A 47 -9.66 -33.05 7.74
CA GLN A 47 -8.55 -33.42 8.62
C GLN A 47 -7.39 -32.46 8.40
N ILE A 48 -6.94 -31.92 9.52
CA ILE A 48 -5.83 -30.98 9.70
C ILE A 48 -4.57 -31.54 9.03
N VAL A 49 -4.15 -30.94 7.92
CA VAL A 49 -2.78 -31.06 7.43
C VAL A 49 -2.02 -29.84 7.97
N SER A 50 -1.26 -30.08 9.03
CA SER A 50 -0.26 -29.15 9.53
C SER A 50 0.79 -28.94 8.42
N SER A 51 0.88 -27.72 7.89
CA SER A 51 1.89 -27.35 6.93
C SER A 51 3.25 -27.26 7.64
N THR A 52 4.14 -28.19 7.30
CA THR A 52 5.55 -28.15 7.63
C THR A 52 6.21 -26.94 7.00
N ILE A 53 6.85 -26.11 7.82
CA ILE A 53 7.67 -24.98 7.41
C ILE A 53 8.97 -25.52 6.80
N ASP A 54 9.10 -25.47 5.47
CA ASP A 54 10.38 -25.69 4.80
C ASP A 54 11.27 -24.44 4.96
N ALA A 55 12.21 -24.52 5.89
CA ALA A 55 13.33 -23.58 5.97
C ALA A 55 14.35 -23.91 4.87
N SER A 56 14.11 -23.48 3.63
CA SER A 56 15.11 -23.56 2.56
C SER A 56 15.89 -22.25 2.42
N THR A 57 17.21 -22.38 2.49
CA THR A 57 18.20 -21.31 2.35
C THR A 57 18.31 -20.91 0.88
N PHE A 58 17.78 -19.74 0.50
CA PHE A 58 17.98 -19.16 -0.84
C PHE A 58 18.89 -17.94 -0.76
N ALA A 59 20.08 -18.07 -1.34
CA ALA A 59 21.03 -16.98 -1.53
C ALA A 59 20.51 -16.02 -2.62
N HIS A 60 20.24 -14.77 -2.24
CA HIS A 60 19.87 -13.69 -3.14
C HIS A 60 21.02 -13.33 -4.10
N ARG A 61 20.80 -13.46 -5.42
CA ARG A 61 21.48 -12.61 -6.42
C ARG A 61 20.67 -11.34 -6.60
N LEU A 62 21.10 -10.26 -5.97
CA LEU A 62 20.70 -8.91 -6.34
C LEU A 62 21.47 -8.50 -7.60
N HIS A 63 20.82 -8.55 -8.76
CA HIS A 63 21.28 -7.79 -9.93
C HIS A 63 20.84 -6.33 -9.75
N GLU A 64 21.72 -5.52 -9.17
CA GLU A 64 21.64 -4.07 -9.30
C GLU A 64 22.14 -3.68 -10.70
N GLY A 65 21.27 -3.00 -11.46
CA GLY A 65 21.65 -2.30 -12.68
C GLY A 65 22.57 -1.14 -12.34
N ASN A 66 23.87 -1.34 -12.53
CA ASN A 66 24.89 -0.30 -12.52
C ASN A 66 24.58 0.78 -13.58
N TYR A 67 24.02 1.91 -13.15
CA TYR A 67 24.03 3.13 -13.94
C TYR A 67 25.42 3.76 -13.87
N ASN A 68 26.21 3.56 -14.92
CA ASN A 68 27.45 4.29 -15.18
C ASN A 68 27.18 5.79 -15.27
N ARG A 69 27.51 6.51 -14.20
CA ARG A 69 27.54 7.98 -14.14
C ARG A 69 28.84 8.46 -14.79
N ASN A 70 28.84 8.59 -16.12
CA ASN A 70 29.92 9.24 -16.85
C ASN A 70 30.04 10.70 -16.42
N LYS A 71 31.03 10.99 -15.56
CA LYS A 71 31.51 12.34 -15.27
C LYS A 71 32.34 12.83 -16.46
N ASN A 72 31.70 13.55 -17.38
CA ASN A 72 32.41 14.42 -18.30
C ASN A 72 33.00 15.60 -17.51
N LYS A 73 34.26 15.48 -17.10
CA LYS A 73 35.12 16.59 -16.68
C LYS A 73 35.33 17.52 -17.87
N LYS A 74 34.62 18.66 -17.90
CA LYS A 74 35.03 19.80 -18.73
C LYS A 74 36.34 20.34 -18.21
N GLN A 75 37.40 20.21 -19.01
CA GLN A 75 38.67 20.90 -18.83
C GLN A 75 38.43 22.40 -18.96
N PHE A 76 38.65 23.15 -17.89
CA PHE A 76 38.86 24.60 -17.97
C PHE A 76 40.28 24.83 -18.49
N LYS A 77 40.38 25.42 -19.69
CA LYS A 77 41.62 25.96 -20.23
C LYS A 77 42.10 27.11 -19.34
N LYS A 78 43.37 27.03 -18.96
CA LYS A 78 44.18 28.11 -18.37
C LYS A 78 44.17 29.32 -19.31
N GLY A 79 43.90 30.50 -18.75
CA GLY A 79 44.13 31.81 -19.34
C GLY A 79 44.72 32.73 -18.27
N ASN A 80 45.80 33.40 -18.64
CA ASN A 80 46.80 34.06 -17.80
C ASN A 80 46.35 35.35 -17.10
N ASN A 81 47.10 35.67 -16.04
CA ASN A 81 47.51 37.00 -15.52
C ASN A 81 46.43 37.96 -14.99
N ASN A 82 46.46 38.23 -13.67
CA ASN A 82 47.19 39.41 -13.16
C ASN A 82 47.19 39.51 -11.62
N ARG A 83 48.31 40.07 -11.16
CA ARG A 83 48.69 40.65 -9.85
C ARG A 83 47.52 41.14 -8.97
N TYR A 84 47.60 40.90 -7.65
CA TYR A 84 48.01 41.90 -6.65
C TYR A 84 48.26 41.21 -5.29
N ASN A 85 49.42 41.50 -4.70
CA ASN A 85 49.75 41.21 -3.30
C ASN A 85 48.89 42.07 -2.37
N TYR A 86 48.43 41.52 -1.25
CA TYR A 86 48.47 42.22 0.04
C TYR A 86 48.51 41.21 1.19
N TYR A 87 49.61 41.26 1.94
CA TYR A 87 49.74 40.65 3.26
C TYR A 87 48.73 41.31 4.20
N ASN A 88 48.02 40.52 5.01
CA ASN A 88 47.85 40.91 6.40
C ASN A 88 47.72 39.70 7.31
N ASN A 89 48.70 39.61 8.20
CA ASN A 89 48.88 38.61 9.23
C ASN A 89 48.10 39.10 10.45
N ASN A 90 47.07 38.37 10.90
CA ASN A 90 46.51 38.58 12.23
C ASN A 90 46.31 37.23 12.91
N ASN A 91 47.27 36.92 13.78
CA ASN A 91 47.22 35.86 14.76
C ASN A 91 46.11 36.16 15.78
N HIS A 92 44.96 35.53 15.62
CA HIS A 92 44.07 35.27 16.75
C HIS A 92 44.04 33.77 17.02
N SER A 93 44.75 33.38 18.08
CA SER A 93 44.57 32.14 18.82
C SER A 93 43.12 32.08 19.30
N GLN A 94 42.23 31.49 18.49
CA GLN A 94 40.94 31.03 18.95
C GLN A 94 41.03 29.54 19.25
N HIS A 95 40.66 29.20 20.49
CA HIS A 95 40.49 27.84 20.99
C HIS A 95 39.80 26.96 19.96
N ASN A 96 40.48 25.90 19.55
CA ASN A 96 40.04 24.94 18.57
C ASN A 96 39.12 23.91 19.28
N PRO A 97 37.78 23.96 19.16
CA PRO A 97 36.86 23.03 19.83
C PRO A 97 36.79 21.68 19.08
N SER A 98 37.76 21.40 18.21
CA SER A 98 37.68 20.37 17.18
C SER A 98 38.06 18.96 17.66
N LEU A 99 38.71 18.82 18.82
CA LEU A 99 39.10 17.51 19.35
C LEU A 99 37.95 16.77 20.05
N GLN A 100 37.12 17.44 20.86
CA GLN A 100 35.96 16.78 21.49
C GLN A 100 34.89 16.36 20.49
N LYS A 101 34.64 17.14 19.43
CA LYS A 101 33.71 16.76 18.37
C LYS A 101 34.22 15.60 17.50
N GLN A 102 35.53 15.41 17.39
CA GLN A 102 36.10 14.26 16.66
C GLN A 102 36.01 12.96 17.47
N GLU A 103 36.21 13.01 18.79
CA GLU A 103 36.05 11.84 19.66
C GLU A 103 34.60 11.36 19.72
N GLU A 104 33.62 12.27 19.78
CA GLU A 104 32.20 11.93 19.77
C GLU A 104 31.76 11.31 18.42
N TYR A 105 32.33 11.79 17.30
CA TYR A 105 32.10 11.21 15.98
C TYR A 105 32.72 9.80 15.84
N HIS A 106 33.92 9.58 16.39
CA HIS A 106 34.58 8.27 16.37
C HIS A 106 33.91 7.25 17.29
N GLN A 107 33.42 7.65 18.48
CA GLN A 107 32.67 6.76 19.37
C GLN A 107 31.32 6.34 18.76
N ASN A 108 30.62 7.26 18.08
CA ASN A 108 29.37 6.94 17.38
C ASN A 108 29.59 5.99 16.19
N ASN A 109 30.68 6.14 15.43
CA ASN A 109 31.01 5.19 14.36
C ASN A 109 31.45 3.82 14.88
N LYS A 110 32.13 3.73 16.03
CA LYS A 110 32.53 2.44 16.62
C LYS A 110 31.34 1.66 17.18
N LYS A 111 30.35 2.32 17.80
CA LYS A 111 29.07 1.70 18.19
C LYS A 111 28.29 1.20 16.96
N ARG A 112 28.31 1.95 15.86
CA ARG A 112 27.62 1.59 14.61
C ARG A 112 28.23 0.38 13.91
N LEU A 113 29.56 0.23 13.94
CA LEU A 113 30.27 -0.92 13.40
C LEU A 113 30.08 -2.19 14.24
N LEU A 114 30.07 -2.08 15.57
CA LEU A 114 29.79 -3.22 16.45
C LEU A 114 28.34 -3.72 16.35
N TYR A 115 27.38 -2.82 16.07
CA TYR A 115 26.00 -3.21 15.75
C TYR A 115 25.85 -3.87 14.37
N GLN A 116 26.79 -3.64 13.46
CA GLN A 116 26.76 -4.19 12.11
C GLN A 116 27.20 -5.66 12.07
N ASP A 117 28.15 -6.05 12.93
CA ASP A 117 28.56 -7.46 13.06
C ASP A 117 27.60 -8.27 13.95
N SER A 118 26.80 -7.60 14.78
CA SER A 118 25.66 -8.18 15.47
C SER A 118 24.34 -7.98 14.72
N LEU A 119 24.38 -7.69 13.40
CA LEU A 119 23.22 -7.85 12.51
C LEU A 119 22.85 -9.34 12.50
N GLN A 120 22.17 -9.74 13.56
CA GLN A 120 21.30 -10.91 13.58
C GLN A 120 20.57 -10.91 12.25
N GLN A 121 20.70 -12.01 11.50
CA GLN A 121 19.89 -12.30 10.34
C GLN A 121 18.49 -11.75 10.59
N GLU A 122 18.06 -10.75 9.80
CA GLU A 122 16.72 -10.19 9.94
C GLU A 122 15.77 -11.39 9.89
N VAL A 123 14.99 -11.58 10.96
CA VAL A 123 14.08 -12.72 11.03
C VAL A 123 13.03 -12.51 9.95
N GLU A 124 13.13 -13.32 8.91
CA GLU A 124 12.29 -13.26 7.72
C GLU A 124 11.34 -14.45 7.70
N PHE A 125 10.05 -14.17 7.51
CA PHE A 125 9.01 -15.19 7.35
C PHE A 125 8.35 -15.03 5.99
N THR A 126 8.15 -16.12 5.26
CA THR A 126 7.45 -16.11 3.98
C THR A 126 6.16 -16.90 4.08
N PHE A 127 5.07 -16.30 3.62
CA PHE A 127 3.73 -16.87 3.56
C PHE A 127 3.28 -16.94 2.10
N ARG A 128 2.67 -18.08 1.73
CA ARG A 128 2.08 -18.29 0.41
C ARG A 128 0.62 -18.74 0.59
N PRO A 129 -0.27 -18.42 -0.35
CA PRO A 129 -1.59 -19.05 -0.40
C PRO A 129 -1.45 -20.56 -0.60
N ASP A 130 -2.41 -21.32 -0.09
CA ASP A 130 -2.44 -22.79 -0.24
C ASP A 130 -2.43 -23.21 -1.72
N VAL A 131 -3.16 -22.47 -2.55
CA VAL A 131 -3.18 -22.65 -4.00
C VAL A 131 -2.38 -21.51 -4.64
N PRO A 132 -1.28 -21.81 -5.35
CA PRO A 132 -0.50 -20.76 -5.98
C PRO A 132 -1.30 -20.01 -7.05
N CYS A 133 -1.39 -18.70 -6.91
CA CYS A 133 -2.13 -17.81 -7.82
C CYS A 133 -1.48 -16.41 -7.83
N ASN A 134 -1.82 -15.59 -8.81
CA ASN A 134 -1.46 -14.17 -8.80
C ASN A 134 -2.38 -13.39 -7.83
N LEU A 135 -2.02 -12.15 -7.51
CA LEU A 135 -2.79 -11.37 -6.54
C LEU A 135 -4.19 -11.03 -7.05
N ILE A 136 -4.33 -10.70 -8.34
CA ILE A 136 -5.61 -10.28 -8.92
C ILE A 136 -6.66 -11.41 -8.87
N ASP A 137 -6.27 -12.64 -9.20
CA ASP A 137 -7.13 -13.82 -9.12
C ASP A 137 -7.42 -14.20 -7.65
N PHE A 138 -6.44 -13.99 -6.77
CA PHE A 138 -6.62 -14.24 -5.33
C PHE A 138 -7.69 -13.33 -4.71
N VAL A 139 -7.84 -12.10 -5.19
CA VAL A 139 -8.88 -11.18 -4.72
C VAL A 139 -10.16 -11.21 -5.59
N GLY A 140 -10.23 -12.10 -6.58
CA GLY A 140 -11.41 -12.35 -7.41
C GLY A 140 -11.52 -11.53 -8.69
N GLY A 141 -10.49 -10.76 -9.04
CA GLY A 141 -10.50 -9.81 -10.15
C GLY A 141 -10.97 -8.41 -9.74
N VAL A 142 -10.82 -7.45 -10.65
CA VAL A 142 -11.11 -6.03 -10.36
C VAL A 142 -12.59 -5.70 -10.22
N ASP A 143 -13.48 -6.54 -10.76
CA ASP A 143 -14.93 -6.33 -10.74
C ASP A 143 -15.65 -7.17 -9.67
N TYR A 144 -14.89 -7.90 -8.85
CA TYR A 144 -15.42 -8.85 -7.89
C TYR A 144 -16.36 -8.22 -6.87
N THR A 145 -17.42 -8.96 -6.51
CA THR A 145 -18.21 -8.73 -5.30
C THR A 145 -18.50 -9.99 -4.52
N PRO A 146 -18.61 -9.92 -3.19
CA PRO A 146 -19.00 -11.07 -2.35
C PRO A 146 -20.30 -11.74 -2.78
N SER A 147 -21.25 -11.00 -3.34
CA SER A 147 -22.51 -11.57 -3.86
C SER A 147 -22.33 -12.48 -5.07
N SER A 148 -21.20 -12.41 -5.78
CA SER A 148 -20.97 -13.19 -7.01
C SER A 148 -20.66 -14.67 -6.76
N ASP A 149 -20.16 -15.01 -5.57
CA ASP A 149 -19.74 -16.36 -5.20
C ASP A 149 -20.16 -16.74 -3.77
N ASN A 150 -21.15 -16.04 -3.21
CA ASN A 150 -21.57 -16.16 -1.81
C ASN A 150 -20.42 -15.94 -0.79
N GLY A 151 -19.47 -15.07 -1.13
CA GLY A 151 -18.40 -14.61 -0.25
C GLY A 151 -17.22 -15.56 -0.14
N VAL A 152 -17.10 -16.55 -1.03
CA VAL A 152 -16.01 -17.55 -0.98
C VAL A 152 -14.65 -16.87 -1.10
N ILE A 153 -14.45 -16.03 -2.11
CA ILE A 153 -13.20 -15.29 -2.33
C ILE A 153 -12.96 -14.27 -1.20
N PHE A 154 -14.02 -13.58 -0.75
CA PHE A 154 -13.93 -12.66 0.39
C PHE A 154 -13.38 -13.36 1.63
N ASN A 155 -14.00 -14.48 2.01
CA ASN A 155 -13.60 -15.26 3.18
C ASN A 155 -12.18 -15.82 3.02
N ARG A 156 -11.79 -16.27 1.82
CA ARG A 156 -10.42 -16.73 1.53
C ARG A 156 -9.39 -15.63 1.78
N VAL A 157 -9.61 -14.44 1.23
CA VAL A 157 -8.69 -13.29 1.36
C VAL A 157 -8.56 -12.87 2.82
N VAL A 158 -9.70 -12.68 3.50
CA VAL A 158 -9.74 -12.29 4.91
C VAL A 158 -9.03 -13.32 5.77
N LYS A 159 -9.35 -14.61 5.60
CA LYS A 159 -8.74 -15.70 6.35
C LYS A 159 -7.21 -15.71 6.19
N PHE A 160 -6.71 -15.62 4.96
CA PHE A 160 -5.27 -15.59 4.69
C PHE A 160 -4.55 -14.47 5.47
N PHE A 161 -5.06 -13.24 5.39
CA PHE A 161 -4.41 -12.11 6.09
C PHE A 161 -4.61 -12.15 7.60
N ARG A 162 -5.75 -12.64 8.09
CA ARG A 162 -5.99 -12.85 9.52
C ARG A 162 -5.04 -13.89 10.10
N ASP A 163 -4.95 -15.06 9.48
CA ASP A 163 -4.06 -16.13 9.89
C ASP A 163 -2.61 -15.66 9.89
N LEU A 164 -2.19 -14.94 8.84
CA LEU A 164 -0.85 -14.33 8.77
C LEU A 164 -0.60 -13.39 9.95
N THR A 165 -1.51 -12.44 10.23
CA THR A 165 -1.33 -11.50 11.34
C THR A 165 -1.35 -12.20 12.70
N ALA A 166 -2.23 -13.18 12.90
CA ALA A 166 -2.31 -13.96 14.13
C ALA A 166 -1.02 -14.76 14.36
N ASN A 167 -0.48 -15.39 13.31
CA ASN A 167 0.78 -16.11 13.40
C ASN A 167 1.93 -15.19 13.85
N ILE A 168 2.08 -14.04 13.19
CA ILE A 168 3.17 -13.10 13.49
C ILE A 168 3.01 -12.44 14.87
N GLU A 169 1.83 -11.92 15.19
CA GLU A 169 1.62 -11.18 16.44
C GLU A 169 1.45 -12.10 17.66
N GLN A 170 0.69 -13.18 17.52
CA GLN A 170 0.30 -14.02 18.65
C GLN A 170 1.26 -15.17 18.88
N GLU A 171 1.72 -15.85 17.82
CA GLU A 171 2.64 -16.98 17.96
C GLU A 171 4.10 -16.52 18.01
N LYS A 172 4.52 -15.67 17.06
CA LYS A 172 5.91 -15.17 17.01
C LYS A 172 6.18 -13.99 17.93
N LYS A 173 5.13 -13.36 18.49
CA LYS A 173 5.23 -12.17 19.37
C LYS A 173 5.92 -10.97 18.72
N ILE A 174 5.79 -10.83 17.40
CA ILE A 174 6.37 -9.73 16.63
C ILE A 174 5.26 -8.73 16.32
N LEU A 175 5.27 -7.58 17.00
CA LEU A 175 4.27 -6.52 16.81
C LEU A 175 4.67 -5.47 15.77
N ASP A 176 5.98 -5.33 15.56
CA ASP A 176 6.58 -4.30 14.73
C ASP A 176 7.32 -4.95 13.56
N PHE A 177 6.72 -4.90 12.38
CA PHE A 177 7.26 -5.56 11.19
C PHE A 177 6.89 -4.83 9.91
N LYS A 178 7.65 -5.12 8.86
CA LYS A 178 7.35 -4.71 7.50
C LYS A 178 6.74 -5.89 6.76
N PHE A 179 5.58 -5.68 6.18
CA PHE A 179 4.87 -6.61 5.33
C PHE A 179 5.16 -6.26 3.88
N TYR A 180 5.64 -7.23 3.11
CA TYR A 180 5.95 -7.09 1.69
C TYR A 180 5.17 -8.11 0.89
N LEU A 181 4.24 -7.64 0.06
CA LEU A 181 3.55 -8.49 -0.91
C LEU A 181 4.26 -8.36 -2.26
N GLN A 182 4.67 -9.48 -2.83
CA GLN A 182 5.43 -9.56 -4.07
C GLN A 182 4.88 -10.68 -4.96
N GLU A 183 5.29 -10.68 -6.22
CA GLU A 183 5.04 -11.75 -7.17
C GLU A 183 6.38 -12.36 -7.59
N ASP A 184 6.43 -13.70 -7.68
CA ASP A 184 7.60 -14.41 -8.19
C ASP A 184 7.68 -14.40 -9.72
N GLN A 185 8.64 -15.12 -10.31
CA GLN A 185 8.83 -15.16 -11.76
C GLN A 185 7.65 -15.77 -12.52
N ASP A 186 6.88 -16.63 -11.84
CA ASP A 186 5.66 -17.27 -12.35
C ASP A 186 4.41 -16.45 -12.01
N GLN A 187 4.59 -15.22 -11.50
CA GLN A 187 3.54 -14.29 -11.07
C GLN A 187 2.69 -14.82 -9.93
N ARG A 188 3.20 -15.77 -9.14
CA ARG A 188 2.50 -16.24 -7.94
C ARG A 188 2.82 -15.28 -6.82
N PHE A 189 1.79 -14.76 -6.17
CA PHE A 189 2.02 -13.80 -5.08
C PHE A 189 2.43 -14.53 -3.80
N TYR A 190 3.24 -13.85 -3.00
CA TYR A 190 3.65 -14.27 -1.67
C TYR A 190 3.83 -13.05 -0.77
N VAL A 191 3.86 -13.29 0.53
CA VAL A 191 4.08 -12.25 1.53
C VAL A 191 5.35 -12.55 2.32
N THR A 192 6.27 -11.59 2.36
CA THR A 192 7.43 -11.62 3.23
C THR A 192 7.21 -10.68 4.42
N ILE A 193 7.48 -11.17 5.63
CA ILE A 193 7.46 -10.41 6.88
C ILE A 193 8.90 -10.25 7.36
N ILE A 194 9.30 -9.01 7.56
CA ILE A 194 10.62 -8.66 8.11
C ILE A 194 10.39 -7.94 9.43
N GLN A 195 10.88 -8.53 10.53
CA GLN A 195 10.85 -7.88 11.84
C GLN A 195 11.57 -6.52 11.79
N SER A 196 10.95 -5.49 12.36
CA SER A 196 11.61 -4.18 12.47
C SER A 196 12.59 -4.16 13.63
N ASP A 197 13.57 -3.26 13.53
CA ASP A 197 14.49 -2.96 14.62
C ASP A 197 13.70 -2.71 15.92
N PRO A 198 13.91 -3.52 16.98
CA PRO A 198 13.17 -3.40 18.23
C PRO A 198 13.48 -2.10 18.98
N THR A 199 14.56 -1.40 18.63
CA THR A 199 14.92 -0.09 19.19
C THR A 199 14.20 1.07 18.49
N ARG A 200 13.49 0.79 17.40
CA ARG A 200 12.78 1.81 16.64
C ARG A 200 11.63 2.40 17.46
N HIS A 201 11.70 3.70 17.69
CA HIS A 201 10.61 4.43 18.34
C HIS A 201 9.33 4.44 17.50
N SER A 202 8.19 4.49 18.19
CA SER A 202 6.90 4.70 17.57
C SER A 202 6.88 6.04 16.80
N PRO A 203 6.09 6.13 15.71
CA PRO A 203 5.84 7.43 15.08
C PRO A 203 5.35 8.44 16.12
N HIS A 204 5.90 9.66 16.08
CA HIS A 204 5.43 10.73 16.93
C HIS A 204 3.93 10.95 16.73
N LYS A 205 3.19 11.02 17.85
CA LYS A 205 1.76 11.30 17.82
C LYS A 205 1.49 12.76 17.56
N THR A 206 0.64 13.05 16.59
CA THR A 206 0.34 14.40 16.12
C THR A 206 -1.12 14.69 16.36
N LEU A 207 -1.45 15.96 16.60
CA LEU A 207 -2.84 16.36 16.81
C LEU A 207 -3.71 16.02 15.60
N ASN A 208 -3.14 16.18 14.40
CA ASN A 208 -3.80 15.92 13.13
C ASN A 208 -2.94 14.96 12.30
N CYS A 209 -3.32 13.68 12.30
CA CYS A 209 -2.68 12.70 11.43
C CYS A 209 -2.88 13.11 9.96
N LEU A 210 -1.80 13.16 9.16
CA LEU A 210 -1.83 13.53 7.74
C LEU A 210 -2.91 12.80 6.92
N SER A 211 -3.10 11.50 7.17
CA SER A 211 -4.09 10.68 6.46
C SER A 211 -5.53 10.91 6.93
N CYS A 212 -5.73 11.52 8.10
CA CYS A 212 -7.02 11.85 8.67
C CYS A 212 -7.40 13.32 8.48
N ASP A 213 -6.42 14.20 8.29
CA ASP A 213 -6.60 15.65 8.22
C ASP A 213 -7.09 16.07 6.82
N SER A 214 -8.42 16.20 6.67
CA SER A 214 -9.05 16.66 5.43
C SER A 214 -8.67 18.08 5.03
N GLU A 215 -8.22 18.88 6.00
CA GLU A 215 -7.83 20.29 5.79
C GLU A 215 -6.37 20.43 5.37
N SER A 216 -5.57 19.37 5.42
CA SER A 216 -4.19 19.40 4.92
C SER A 216 -4.19 19.60 3.40
N GLU A 217 -3.40 20.58 2.95
CA GLU A 217 -3.23 20.81 1.51
C GLU A 217 -2.57 19.59 0.85
N THR A 218 -1.58 18.98 1.53
CA THR A 218 -0.94 17.75 1.07
C THR A 218 -1.96 16.63 0.89
N ASN A 219 -2.90 16.47 1.83
CA ASN A 219 -3.99 15.51 1.73
C ASN A 219 -4.84 15.78 0.48
N ARG A 220 -5.40 16.98 0.34
CA ARG A 220 -6.26 17.35 -0.80
C ARG A 220 -5.57 17.18 -2.16
N ILE A 221 -4.31 17.60 -2.29
CA ILE A 221 -3.56 17.53 -3.55
C ILE A 221 -3.16 16.10 -3.90
N SER A 222 -2.85 15.26 -2.91
CA SER A 222 -2.42 13.88 -3.15
C SER A 222 -3.58 12.91 -3.39
N ARG A 223 -4.81 13.28 -3.03
CA ARG A 223 -5.99 12.42 -3.17
C ARG A 223 -6.27 12.08 -4.63
N LEU A 224 -6.61 10.82 -4.87
CA LEU A 224 -7.02 10.34 -6.18
C LEU A 224 -8.51 9.98 -6.21
N PRO A 225 -9.17 10.14 -7.38
CA PRO A 225 -10.44 9.48 -7.60
C PRO A 225 -10.23 7.95 -7.56
N TYR A 226 -11.27 7.23 -7.15
CA TYR A 226 -11.22 5.76 -7.18
C TYR A 226 -11.25 5.24 -8.62
N PRO A 227 -10.66 4.05 -8.88
CA PRO A 227 -10.86 3.30 -10.11
C PRO A 227 -12.33 3.17 -10.50
N THR A 228 -12.63 3.08 -11.79
CA THR A 228 -14.02 2.99 -12.27
C THR A 228 -14.72 1.68 -11.87
N THR A 229 -13.94 0.66 -11.51
CA THR A 229 -14.40 -0.64 -11.02
C THR A 229 -14.63 -0.66 -9.51
N THR A 230 -14.23 0.39 -8.79
CA THR A 230 -14.41 0.50 -7.35
C THR A 230 -15.88 0.82 -7.01
N ARG A 231 -16.54 -0.11 -6.32
CA ARG A 231 -17.91 0.07 -5.82
C ARG A 231 -17.94 0.85 -4.51
N GLU A 232 -19.13 1.34 -4.16
CA GLU A 232 -19.34 2.12 -2.94
C GLU A 232 -18.86 1.37 -1.70
N GLU A 233 -19.23 0.08 -1.57
CA GLU A 233 -18.82 -0.84 -0.49
C GLU A 233 -17.30 -0.92 -0.27
N VAL A 234 -16.48 -0.71 -1.31
CA VAL A 234 -15.01 -0.67 -1.19
C VAL A 234 -14.55 0.74 -0.82
N SER A 235 -15.10 1.74 -1.49
CA SER A 235 -14.73 3.16 -1.35
C SER A 235 -15.08 3.77 0.02
N VAL A 236 -16.03 3.17 0.76
CA VAL A 236 -16.41 3.65 2.09
C VAL A 236 -15.31 3.41 3.12
N HIS A 237 -14.47 2.39 2.94
CA HIS A 237 -13.48 1.96 3.93
C HIS A 237 -12.11 2.62 3.79
N HIS A 238 -11.72 3.03 2.57
CA HIS A 238 -10.36 3.48 2.28
C HIS A 238 -10.33 4.86 1.65
N ASN A 239 -9.15 5.47 1.62
CA ASN A 239 -8.78 6.56 0.75
C ASN A 239 -7.63 6.11 -0.16
N LEU A 240 -7.55 6.70 -1.36
CA LEU A 240 -6.50 6.45 -2.35
C LEU A 240 -5.71 7.73 -2.64
N TRP A 241 -4.39 7.61 -2.72
CA TRP A 241 -3.49 8.75 -2.86
C TRP A 241 -2.32 8.46 -3.80
N ILE A 242 -1.75 9.53 -4.36
CA ILE A 242 -0.37 9.57 -4.81
C ILE A 242 0.54 9.78 -3.59
N ASP A 243 1.74 9.23 -3.61
CA ASP A 243 2.73 9.53 -2.57
C ASP A 243 2.99 11.04 -2.41
N ALA A 244 2.89 11.56 -1.19
CA ALA A 244 3.10 12.97 -0.87
C ALA A 244 4.49 13.52 -1.22
N LYS A 245 5.49 12.63 -1.41
CA LYS A 245 6.85 12.98 -1.86
C LYS A 245 7.05 12.71 -3.36
N ALA A 246 5.97 12.47 -4.10
CA ALA A 246 5.96 12.16 -5.53
C ALA A 246 6.85 10.95 -5.92
N ARG A 247 7.02 9.98 -5.01
CA ARG A 247 7.74 8.73 -5.32
C ARG A 247 6.87 7.83 -6.23
N PRO A 248 7.46 6.86 -6.94
CA PRO A 248 6.72 5.94 -7.82
C PRO A 248 5.92 4.90 -7.03
N MET A 249 4.89 5.37 -6.33
CA MET A 249 3.96 4.53 -5.61
C MET A 249 2.61 5.21 -5.41
N PHE A 250 1.58 4.39 -5.30
CA PHE A 250 0.27 4.78 -4.80
C PHE A 250 0.15 4.40 -3.34
N ILE A 251 -0.70 5.10 -2.59
CA ILE A 251 -0.92 4.87 -1.17
C ILE A 251 -2.41 4.60 -0.96
N ILE A 252 -2.73 3.55 -0.21
CA ILE A 252 -4.07 3.28 0.31
C ILE A 252 -4.02 3.39 1.83
N THR A 253 -4.97 4.10 2.42
CA THR A 253 -5.12 4.21 3.88
C THR A 253 -6.57 3.92 4.26
N PRO A 254 -6.83 3.25 5.39
CA PRO A 254 -8.17 3.23 5.96
C PRO A 254 -8.70 4.65 6.20
N LYS A 255 -10.02 4.85 6.15
CA LYS A 255 -10.63 6.14 6.54
C LYS A 255 -10.62 6.33 8.05
N ARG A 256 -10.95 5.26 8.78
CA ARG A 256 -10.81 5.22 10.23
C ARG A 256 -9.32 5.20 10.59
N HIS A 257 -8.92 5.94 11.62
CA HIS A 257 -7.53 5.91 12.07
C HIS A 257 -7.20 4.51 12.63
N ILE A 258 -6.28 3.82 11.98
CA ILE A 258 -5.83 2.48 12.32
C ILE A 258 -4.31 2.47 12.30
N GLU A 259 -3.70 1.78 13.25
CA GLU A 259 -2.27 1.62 13.34
C GLU A 259 -1.85 0.25 12.75
N ARG A 260 -2.60 -0.81 13.02
CA ARG A 260 -2.22 -2.21 12.70
C ARG A 260 -3.20 -2.88 11.74
N LEU A 261 -2.73 -3.84 10.96
CA LEU A 261 -3.61 -4.62 10.07
C LEU A 261 -4.57 -5.49 10.89
N SER A 262 -4.16 -5.96 12.07
CA SER A 262 -5.01 -6.70 13.02
C SER A 262 -6.18 -5.88 13.56
N GLU A 263 -6.09 -4.54 13.56
CA GLU A 263 -7.15 -3.62 13.98
C GLU A 263 -8.19 -3.33 12.89
N CYS A 264 -7.91 -3.71 11.63
CA CYS A 264 -8.89 -3.64 10.55
C CYS A 264 -10.00 -4.66 10.77
N ASN A 265 -11.24 -4.34 10.39
CA ASN A 265 -12.30 -5.34 10.22
C ASN A 265 -12.13 -6.10 8.89
N ASP A 266 -12.95 -7.13 8.68
CA ASP A 266 -12.81 -8.02 7.52
C ASP A 266 -13.07 -7.30 6.19
N GLN A 267 -14.03 -6.37 6.17
CA GLN A 267 -14.30 -5.52 5.00
C GLN A 267 -13.14 -4.58 4.71
N GLU A 268 -12.52 -3.99 5.74
CA GLU A 268 -11.33 -3.14 5.63
C GLU A 268 -10.15 -3.96 5.07
N ILE A 269 -9.90 -5.17 5.58
CA ILE A 269 -8.84 -6.05 5.05
C ILE A 269 -9.10 -6.34 3.57
N PHE A 270 -10.28 -6.86 3.23
CA PHE A 270 -10.61 -7.26 1.87
C PHE A 270 -10.53 -6.07 0.89
N SER A 271 -11.20 -4.96 1.22
CA SER A 271 -11.27 -3.80 0.35
C SER A 271 -9.93 -3.09 0.16
N MET A 272 -8.99 -3.17 1.12
CA MET A 272 -7.64 -2.61 0.97
C MET A 272 -6.88 -3.27 -0.19
N PHE A 273 -6.88 -4.59 -0.25
CA PHE A 273 -6.16 -5.35 -1.28
C PHE A 273 -6.90 -5.36 -2.62
N LEU A 274 -8.24 -5.40 -2.61
CA LEU A 274 -9.03 -5.24 -3.83
C LEU A 274 -8.80 -3.85 -4.47
N LEU A 275 -8.83 -2.78 -3.68
CA LEU A 275 -8.55 -1.43 -4.19
C LEU A 275 -7.12 -1.31 -4.74
N ALA A 276 -6.16 -2.04 -4.17
CA ALA A 276 -4.79 -2.05 -4.68
C ALA A 276 -4.70 -2.63 -6.10
N VAL A 277 -5.35 -3.77 -6.36
CA VAL A 277 -5.35 -4.36 -7.71
C VAL A 277 -6.15 -3.51 -8.70
N GLN A 278 -7.30 -2.96 -8.27
CA GLN A 278 -8.12 -2.06 -9.07
C GLN A 278 -7.34 -0.80 -9.49
N THR A 279 -6.51 -0.27 -8.58
CA THR A 279 -5.68 0.92 -8.85
C THR A 279 -4.67 0.65 -9.96
N ILE A 280 -3.91 -0.44 -9.90
CA ILE A 280 -2.88 -0.70 -10.91
C ILE A 280 -3.48 -1.16 -12.24
N GLU A 281 -4.58 -1.91 -12.22
CA GLU A 281 -5.32 -2.25 -13.45
C GLU A 281 -5.81 -0.98 -14.15
N GLN A 282 -6.46 -0.06 -13.43
CA GLN A 282 -6.96 1.19 -13.99
C GLN A 282 -5.86 2.01 -14.66
N GLU A 283 -4.71 2.17 -14.01
CA GLU A 283 -3.56 2.90 -14.57
C GLU A 283 -2.97 2.19 -15.80
N THR A 284 -2.93 0.86 -15.79
CA THR A 284 -2.50 0.04 -16.92
C THR A 284 -3.43 0.23 -18.12
N ARG A 285 -4.74 0.17 -17.89
CA ARG A 285 -5.78 0.34 -18.89
C ARG A 285 -5.80 1.75 -19.48
N LEU A 286 -5.82 2.79 -18.65
CA LEU A 286 -5.84 4.19 -19.10
C LEU A 286 -4.59 4.58 -19.90
N SER A 287 -3.45 3.97 -19.59
CA SER A 287 -2.20 4.24 -20.29
C SER A 287 -2.00 3.43 -21.57
N ASN A 288 -3.00 2.64 -22.00
CA ASN A 288 -2.95 1.73 -23.15
C ASN A 288 -1.70 0.85 -23.15
N ALA A 289 -1.24 0.47 -21.96
CA ALA A 289 -0.03 -0.32 -21.83
C ALA A 289 -0.31 -1.73 -22.36
N LYS A 290 0.51 -2.20 -23.31
CA LYS A 290 0.42 -3.55 -23.89
C LYS A 290 0.98 -4.63 -22.95
N TRP A 291 0.88 -4.43 -21.64
CA TRP A 291 1.34 -5.40 -20.66
C TRP A 291 0.32 -6.51 -20.55
N LYS A 292 0.79 -7.77 -20.51
CA LYS A 292 -0.11 -8.90 -20.37
C LYS A 292 -0.83 -8.90 -19.03
N ASN A 293 -0.16 -8.42 -17.98
CA ASN A 293 -0.63 -8.47 -16.60
C ASN A 293 -0.38 -7.13 -15.89
N VAL A 294 -1.07 -6.94 -14.77
CA VAL A 294 -0.87 -5.85 -13.82
C VAL A 294 0.59 -5.85 -13.34
N ARG A 295 1.27 -4.69 -13.37
CA ARG A 295 2.69 -4.60 -13.00
C ARG A 295 2.90 -3.72 -11.79
N PHE A 296 3.39 -4.33 -10.71
CA PHE A 296 3.92 -3.63 -9.54
C PHE A 296 5.24 -4.28 -9.12
N LEU A 297 6.09 -3.53 -8.40
CA LEU A 297 7.36 -4.06 -7.88
C LEU A 297 7.14 -4.80 -6.56
N ARG A 298 6.32 -4.21 -5.69
CA ARG A 298 5.87 -4.79 -4.41
C ARG A 298 4.81 -3.90 -3.77
N MET A 299 3.96 -4.47 -2.94
CA MET A 299 3.15 -3.72 -1.99
C MET A 299 3.81 -3.77 -0.61
N ILE A 300 3.77 -2.66 0.12
CA ILE A 300 4.46 -2.50 1.41
C ILE A 300 3.46 -2.00 2.43
N LEU A 301 3.26 -2.76 3.50
CA LEU A 301 2.50 -2.33 4.65
C LEU A 301 3.44 -2.31 5.85
N ASN A 302 3.58 -1.15 6.47
CA ASN A 302 4.41 -1.03 7.67
C ASN A 302 3.48 -1.23 8.88
N HIS A 303 3.82 -2.17 9.75
CA HIS A 303 3.02 -2.60 10.88
C HIS A 303 3.65 -2.17 12.21
N GLY A 304 2.84 -1.69 13.16
CA GLY A 304 3.35 -1.18 14.45
C GLY A 304 4.34 -0.02 14.28
N ASN A 305 5.44 -0.07 15.04
CA ASN A 305 6.49 0.95 15.02
C ASN A 305 7.33 0.94 13.73
N ALA A 306 7.12 -0.04 12.83
CA ALA A 306 7.74 -0.03 11.50
C ALA A 306 7.27 1.15 10.63
N ARG A 307 6.16 1.79 10.99
CA ARG A 307 5.57 2.92 10.27
C ARG A 307 6.43 4.18 10.41
N ASN A 308 6.29 5.07 9.43
CA ASN A 308 6.90 6.40 9.47
C ASN A 308 5.88 7.48 9.89
N ILE A 309 4.60 7.14 9.86
CA ILE A 309 3.47 8.00 10.22
C ILE A 309 2.53 7.14 11.07
N GLU A 310 1.70 7.76 11.91
CA GLU A 310 0.87 7.05 12.87
C GLU A 310 -0.13 6.09 12.21
N HIS A 311 -0.65 6.46 11.04
CA HIS A 311 -1.67 5.71 10.31
C HIS A 311 -1.07 4.58 9.44
N LEU A 312 -1.71 3.43 9.49
CA LEU A 312 -1.55 2.31 8.57
C LEU A 312 -1.69 2.77 7.11
N HIS A 313 -0.75 2.35 6.28
CA HIS A 313 -0.75 2.59 4.86
C HIS A 313 -0.28 1.36 4.10
N LEU A 314 -0.97 1.03 3.02
CA LEU A 314 -0.49 0.12 1.99
C LEU A 314 0.14 0.95 0.87
N LYS A 315 1.43 0.76 0.62
CA LYS A 315 2.18 1.42 -0.46
C LYS A 315 2.30 0.47 -1.64
N ILE A 316 1.76 0.84 -2.79
CA ILE A 316 1.85 0.05 -4.02
C ILE A 316 2.99 0.62 -4.85
N ARG A 317 4.18 0.02 -4.77
CA ARG A 317 5.37 0.53 -5.45
C ARG A 317 5.39 0.04 -6.90
N VAL A 318 5.55 0.98 -7.83
CA VAL A 318 5.74 0.72 -9.25
C VAL A 318 7.14 1.16 -9.68
N SER A 319 7.57 0.80 -10.89
CA SER A 319 8.84 1.32 -11.40
C SER A 319 8.71 2.80 -11.78
N HIS A 320 9.82 3.53 -11.74
CA HIS A 320 9.84 4.93 -12.23
C HIS A 320 9.43 5.02 -13.71
N LYS A 321 9.77 3.99 -14.51
CA LYS A 321 9.40 3.91 -15.92
C LYS A 321 7.89 3.78 -16.07
N ASP A 322 7.26 2.92 -15.28
CA ASP A 322 5.82 2.68 -15.34
C ASP A 322 5.04 3.91 -14.82
N LEU A 323 5.46 4.52 -13.71
CA LEU A 323 4.82 5.77 -13.24
C LEU A 323 4.95 6.88 -14.29
N LYS A 324 6.13 7.05 -14.92
CA LYS A 324 6.32 8.02 -15.99
C LYS A 324 5.39 7.73 -17.18
N HIS A 325 5.21 6.45 -17.53
CA HIS A 325 4.28 6.04 -18.56
C HIS A 325 2.84 6.44 -18.19
N PHE A 326 2.36 6.09 -16.99
CA PHE A 326 1.04 6.47 -16.51
C PHE A 326 0.81 7.99 -16.55
N ARG A 327 1.79 8.77 -16.07
CA ARG A 327 1.74 10.24 -16.06
C ARG A 327 1.48 10.87 -17.42
N ASN A 328 1.93 10.26 -18.51
CA ASN A 328 1.70 10.78 -19.85
C ASN A 328 0.22 10.74 -20.25
N TYR A 329 -0.57 9.88 -19.62
CA TYR A 329 -2.00 9.67 -19.89
C TYR A 329 -2.92 10.20 -18.80
N TRP A 330 -2.36 10.75 -17.73
CA TRP A 330 -3.15 11.45 -16.72
C TRP A 330 -3.79 12.71 -17.31
N ASP A 331 -4.96 13.07 -16.78
CA ASP A 331 -5.55 14.38 -17.02
C ASP A 331 -4.66 15.52 -16.48
N GLU A 332 -4.97 16.75 -16.91
CA GLU A 332 -4.18 17.93 -16.56
C GLU A 332 -4.24 18.27 -15.07
N GLU A 333 -5.35 17.96 -14.39
CA GLU A 333 -5.49 18.19 -12.96
C GLU A 333 -4.52 17.29 -12.16
N LYS A 334 -4.53 15.99 -12.43
CA LYS A 334 -3.67 15.00 -11.78
C LYS A 334 -2.20 15.25 -12.08
N LYS A 335 -1.84 15.66 -13.31
CA LYS A 335 -0.47 16.09 -13.67
C LYS A 335 -0.04 17.32 -12.86
N ARG A 336 -0.90 18.34 -12.77
CA ARG A 336 -0.65 19.56 -11.99
C ARG A 336 -0.46 19.23 -10.51
N ASN A 337 -1.33 18.42 -9.93
CA ASN A 337 -1.24 17.98 -8.54
C ASN A 337 0.07 17.23 -8.28
N PHE A 338 0.47 16.32 -9.17
CA PHE A 338 1.75 15.63 -9.06
C PHE A 338 2.94 16.58 -9.08
N LYS A 339 2.94 17.59 -9.95
CA LYS A 339 4.00 18.61 -10.03
C LYS A 339 4.10 19.43 -8.73
N ILE A 340 2.97 19.71 -8.10
CA ILE A 340 2.94 20.36 -6.78
C ILE A 340 3.60 19.46 -5.73
N LEU A 341 3.31 18.16 -5.71
CA LEU A 341 3.96 17.20 -4.81
C LEU A 341 5.47 17.08 -5.08
N GLU A 342 5.90 17.03 -6.35
CA GLU A 342 7.32 17.01 -6.75
C GLU A 342 8.09 18.23 -6.22
N SER A 343 7.42 19.38 -6.08
CA SER A 343 8.01 20.61 -5.51
C SER A 343 8.23 20.55 -3.99
N GLY A 344 7.89 19.43 -3.34
CA GLY A 344 8.07 19.24 -1.91
C GLY A 344 6.98 19.91 -1.06
N LEU A 345 5.73 19.93 -1.52
CA LEU A 345 4.58 20.47 -0.77
C LEU A 345 4.55 19.94 0.68
N TYR A 346 4.79 18.65 0.87
CA TYR A 346 4.78 18.02 2.20
C TYR A 346 5.76 18.64 3.22
N LYS A 347 6.80 19.35 2.77
CA LYS A 347 7.75 20.07 3.65
C LYS A 347 7.29 21.48 4.00
N ARG A 348 6.45 22.07 3.15
CA ARG A 348 5.98 23.46 3.24
C ARG A 348 4.57 23.56 3.84
N ASP A 349 3.85 22.43 3.87
CA ASP A 349 2.56 22.33 4.55
C ASP A 349 2.78 22.60 6.04
N GLU A 350 2.37 23.79 6.49
CA GLU A 350 2.58 24.27 7.87
C GLU A 350 2.00 23.31 8.90
N ARG A 351 0.89 22.62 8.55
CA ARG A 351 0.24 21.62 9.41
C ARG A 351 1.12 20.39 9.63
N LEU A 352 2.01 20.09 8.68
CA LEU A 352 2.97 18.99 8.75
C LEU A 352 4.35 19.41 9.23
N SER A 353 4.73 20.67 9.06
CA SER A 353 6.03 21.20 9.51
C SER A 353 6.25 21.08 11.03
N LYS A 354 5.16 20.98 11.81
CA LYS A 354 5.18 20.76 13.26
C LYS A 354 5.45 19.30 13.67
N ILE A 355 5.53 18.39 12.70
CA ILE A 355 5.67 16.93 12.90
C ILE A 355 7.12 16.47 12.64
N SER A 356 7.91 17.27 11.90
CA SER A 356 9.31 16.98 11.54
C SER A 356 10.30 17.74 12.40
#